data_AF-A0A349DB79-F1
#
_entry.id   AF-A0A349DB79-F1
#
_cell.length_a   1.000
_cell.length_b   1.000
_cell.length_c   1.000
_cell.angle_alpha   90.00
_cell.angle_beta   90.00
_cell.angle_gamma   90.00
#
_symmetry.space_group_name_H-M   'P 1'
#
loop_
_entity.id
_entity.type
_entity.pdbx_description
1 polymer ?
#
loop_
_entity_poly.entity_id
_entity_poly.type
_entity_poly.pdbx_seq_one_letter_code
_entity_poly.pdbx_strand_id
1 'polypeptide(L)'
;MNYEVFISYKCSDDQGNKTPDVAIAQELYTALTDRGYSTFFSSNTLELMGSSRYKADIDAALDSAKVMIVVLSKEEYASSHWVQYEWDSFYNDYLSGIRKEANLFTFTANVDIHKLPRTLRNVQNFDYRDGVSRICDCVQNAIPRQDEFKPSVNPPDNADKPISIIAGKQVTLEDIAQAVCLDALVYEDIYHVDTTQCEEWFAVNPDIYVMAKDNKSDKIIAYVNISPVTDECYNRIKRGDFIDTGITADMILSYDMPFPYSVYFSSIVIHPDYQNTEVFMELFNAIVDKFIALGEHEVFIRRMIADAVTKNGEKFCRLFGMTKLDGSNHESSLYEVTMIPPEFRVLSKKSRQLYDYYRRKYDEAPYLFDE
;
A
#
# COMPACT_ATOMS: atom_id res chain seq x y z
N MET A 1 -12.03 9.00 -8.00
CA MET A 1 -11.71 8.88 -6.56
C MET A 1 -12.25 10.10 -5.81
N ASN A 2 -12.28 10.07 -4.47
CA ASN A 2 -12.59 11.26 -3.69
C ASN A 2 -11.39 11.58 -2.78
N TYR A 3 -10.44 12.36 -3.29
CA TYR A 3 -9.28 12.79 -2.52
C TYR A 3 -9.67 13.93 -1.60
N GLU A 4 -9.04 14.01 -0.43
CA GLU A 4 -9.28 15.09 0.52
C GLU A 4 -8.20 16.16 0.43
N VAL A 5 -6.96 15.73 0.19
CA VAL A 5 -5.80 16.62 0.01
C VAL A 5 -5.15 16.34 -1.33
N PHE A 6 -4.78 17.39 -2.06
CA PHE A 6 -3.98 17.31 -3.29
C PHE A 6 -2.61 17.92 -3.04
N ILE A 7 -1.53 17.17 -3.25
CA ILE A 7 -0.15 17.68 -3.17
C ILE A 7 0.40 17.88 -4.59
N SER A 8 0.62 19.15 -4.93
CA SER A 8 1.24 19.59 -6.18
C SER A 8 2.70 19.94 -5.94
N TYR A 9 3.59 19.43 -6.79
CA TYR A 9 5.04 19.63 -6.68
C TYR A 9 5.73 19.34 -8.01
N LYS A 10 6.95 19.86 -8.22
CA LYS A 10 7.71 19.55 -9.44
C LYS A 10 8.51 18.28 -9.24
N CYS A 11 8.12 17.16 -9.85
CA CYS A 11 8.83 15.88 -9.65
C CYS A 11 10.25 15.87 -10.26
N SER A 12 10.40 16.32 -11.51
CA SER A 12 11.68 16.30 -12.24
C SER A 12 12.05 17.68 -12.79
N ASP A 13 13.34 17.99 -12.82
CA ASP A 13 13.89 19.18 -13.48
C ASP A 13 14.02 18.99 -15.00
N ASP A 14 14.49 20.03 -15.70
CA ASP A 14 14.65 20.03 -17.16
C ASP A 14 15.66 18.99 -17.69
N GLN A 15 16.46 18.39 -16.80
CA GLN A 15 17.40 17.32 -17.11
C GLN A 15 16.84 15.92 -16.78
N GLY A 16 15.61 15.84 -16.28
CA GLY A 16 14.95 14.60 -15.87
C GLY A 16 15.35 14.10 -14.48
N ASN A 17 16.11 14.88 -13.70
CA ASN A 17 16.49 14.50 -12.35
C ASN A 17 15.38 14.85 -11.36
N LYS A 18 15.20 14.01 -10.33
CA LYS A 18 14.25 14.29 -9.24
C LYS A 18 14.61 15.60 -8.55
N THR A 19 13.63 16.48 -8.37
CA THR A 19 13.83 17.73 -7.63
C THR A 19 13.78 17.48 -6.11
N PRO A 20 14.26 18.44 -5.29
CA PRO A 20 14.08 18.37 -3.84
C PRO A 20 12.62 18.35 -3.39
N ASP A 21 11.69 18.85 -4.21
CA ASP A 21 10.26 18.85 -3.87
C ASP A 21 9.72 17.44 -3.67
N VAL A 22 10.28 16.44 -4.37
CA VAL A 22 9.87 15.03 -4.24
C VAL A 22 10.00 14.57 -2.79
N ALA A 23 11.13 14.84 -2.15
CA ALA A 23 11.39 14.40 -0.78
C ALA A 23 10.50 15.14 0.23
N ILE A 24 10.36 16.47 0.06
CA ILE A 24 9.52 17.30 0.94
C ILE A 24 8.06 16.90 0.83
N ALA A 25 7.59 16.69 -0.40
CA ALA A 25 6.22 16.30 -0.65
C ALA A 25 5.96 14.87 -0.14
N GLN A 26 6.95 13.96 -0.20
CA GLN A 26 6.85 12.60 0.36
C GLN A 26 6.70 12.62 1.88
N GLU A 27 7.49 13.45 2.55
CA GLU A 27 7.37 13.62 4.00
C GLU A 27 6.00 14.19 4.38
N LEU A 28 5.52 15.20 3.65
CA LEU A 28 4.21 15.80 3.87
C LEU A 28 3.07 14.80 3.63
N TYR A 29 3.16 14.01 2.56
CA TYR A 29 2.22 12.96 2.26
C TYR A 29 2.14 11.95 3.39
N THR A 30 3.28 11.39 3.81
CA THR A 30 3.34 10.44 4.93
C THR A 30 2.71 11.04 6.19
N ALA A 31 3.04 12.31 6.52
CA ALA A 31 2.48 12.97 7.69
C ALA A 31 0.96 13.19 7.63
N LEU A 32 0.39 13.39 6.43
CA LEU A 32 -1.04 13.54 6.22
C LEU A 32 -1.76 12.19 6.20
N THR A 33 -1.18 11.17 5.56
CA THR A 33 -1.74 9.82 5.53
C THR A 33 -1.71 9.18 6.92
N ASP A 34 -0.65 9.40 7.71
CA ASP A 34 -0.57 8.96 9.11
C ASP A 34 -1.65 9.60 10.00
N ARG A 35 -2.20 10.75 9.56
CA ARG A 35 -3.35 11.42 10.18
C ARG A 35 -4.69 11.02 9.54
N GLY A 36 -4.69 10.02 8.66
CA GLY A 36 -5.87 9.46 8.00
C GLY A 36 -6.39 10.25 6.80
N TYR A 37 -5.63 11.19 6.23
CA TYR A 37 -6.05 11.94 5.04
C TYR A 37 -5.80 11.17 3.75
N SER A 38 -6.87 10.94 2.98
CA SER A 38 -6.76 10.50 1.58
C SER A 38 -6.11 11.64 0.78
N THR A 39 -4.88 11.40 0.32
CA THR A 39 -4.02 12.42 -0.25
C THR A 39 -3.58 11.99 -1.65
N PHE A 40 -3.74 12.85 -2.65
CA PHE A 40 -3.26 12.64 -4.00
C PHE A 40 -1.88 13.25 -4.20
N PHE A 41 -1.08 12.61 -5.07
CA PHE A 41 0.25 13.05 -5.44
C PHE A 41 0.40 13.21 -6.95
N SER A 42 0.85 14.39 -7.39
CA SER A 42 1.23 14.61 -8.79
C SER A 42 2.61 14.02 -9.11
N SER A 43 2.68 12.69 -9.29
CA SER A 43 3.91 11.99 -9.66
C SER A 43 4.24 12.18 -11.15
N ASN A 44 4.99 13.23 -11.46
CA ASN A 44 5.28 13.65 -12.84
C ASN A 44 6.25 12.73 -13.63
N THR A 45 6.30 11.42 -13.34
CA THR A 45 7.18 10.45 -14.03
C THR A 45 6.78 10.21 -15.50
N LEU A 46 5.67 10.77 -15.97
CA LEU A 46 5.07 10.54 -17.29
C LEU A 46 5.17 11.72 -18.27
N GLU A 47 6.00 12.74 -18.01
CA GLU A 47 6.29 13.81 -18.99
C GLU A 47 6.81 13.23 -20.33
N LEU A 48 7.38 12.02 -20.34
CA LEU A 48 7.89 11.34 -21.54
C LEU A 48 6.84 10.60 -22.38
N MET A 49 5.60 10.39 -21.90
CA MET A 49 4.62 9.52 -22.56
C MET A 49 3.36 10.24 -23.08
N GLY A 50 3.21 11.55 -22.82
CA GLY A 50 2.17 12.38 -23.45
C GLY A 50 0.75 11.81 -23.36
N SER A 51 0.41 11.09 -22.29
CA SER A 51 -0.85 10.35 -22.21
C SER A 51 -1.99 11.27 -21.78
N SER A 52 -3.05 11.33 -22.60
CA SER A 52 -4.29 12.05 -22.29
C SER A 52 -5.03 11.52 -21.06
N ARG A 53 -4.70 10.30 -20.61
CA ARG A 53 -5.25 9.67 -19.40
C ARG A 53 -4.79 10.35 -18.11
N TYR A 54 -3.51 10.73 -18.03
CA TYR A 54 -2.93 11.31 -16.83
C TYR A 54 -3.56 12.66 -16.47
N LYS A 55 -3.91 13.47 -17.49
CA LYS A 55 -4.64 14.71 -17.29
C LYS A 55 -6.01 14.47 -16.66
N ALA A 56 -6.73 13.44 -17.09
CA ALA A 56 -8.06 13.12 -16.56
C ALA A 56 -7.99 12.69 -15.08
N ASP A 57 -6.92 12.02 -14.68
CA ASP A 57 -6.70 11.62 -13.28
C ASP A 57 -6.39 12.83 -12.40
N ILE A 58 -5.54 13.75 -12.90
CA ILE A 58 -5.30 15.04 -12.25
C ILE A 58 -6.61 15.83 -12.10
N ASP A 59 -7.38 15.98 -13.17
CA ASP A 59 -8.64 16.71 -13.17
C ASP A 59 -9.63 16.09 -12.15
N ALA A 60 -9.76 14.76 -12.13
CA ALA A 60 -10.61 14.06 -11.17
C ALA A 60 -10.13 14.21 -9.70
N ALA A 61 -8.81 14.26 -9.49
CA ALA A 61 -8.24 14.48 -8.17
C ALA A 61 -8.43 15.93 -7.70
N LEU A 62 -8.28 16.91 -8.59
CA LEU A 62 -8.56 18.32 -8.31
C LEU A 62 -10.05 18.54 -8.00
N ASP A 63 -10.94 17.91 -8.76
CA ASP A 63 -12.39 18.01 -8.57
C ASP A 63 -12.79 17.56 -7.16
N SER A 64 -12.21 16.46 -6.69
CA SER A 64 -12.54 15.88 -5.38
C SER A 64 -11.84 16.55 -4.19
N ALA A 65 -10.60 17.02 -4.36
CA ALA A 65 -9.79 17.57 -3.29
C ALA A 65 -10.46 18.73 -2.55
N LYS A 66 -10.42 18.70 -1.22
CA LYS A 66 -10.93 19.79 -0.36
C LYS A 66 -9.82 20.77 0.02
N VAL A 67 -8.58 20.28 0.10
CA VAL A 67 -7.37 21.04 0.38
C VAL A 67 -6.36 20.79 -0.74
N MET A 68 -5.67 21.84 -1.18
CA MET A 68 -4.55 21.74 -2.08
C MET A 68 -3.29 22.31 -1.42
N ILE A 69 -2.17 21.63 -1.55
CA ILE A 69 -0.87 22.08 -1.05
C ILE A 69 0.12 22.10 -2.20
N VAL A 70 0.73 23.26 -2.44
CA VAL A 70 1.79 23.44 -3.45
C VAL A 70 3.14 23.44 -2.76
N VAL A 71 3.94 22.41 -3.00
CA VAL A 71 5.29 22.25 -2.44
C VAL A 71 6.30 22.88 -3.39
N LEU A 72 7.18 23.74 -2.85
CA LEU A 72 8.16 24.49 -3.65
C LEU A 72 9.51 24.63 -2.93
N SER A 73 10.56 24.07 -3.50
CA SER A 73 11.96 24.34 -3.13
C SER A 73 12.61 25.41 -4.01
N LYS A 74 11.96 25.77 -5.13
CA LYS A 74 12.34 26.91 -5.98
C LYS A 74 11.11 27.68 -6.45
N GLU A 75 11.28 29.00 -6.61
CA GLU A 75 10.24 29.91 -7.07
C GLU A 75 9.70 29.54 -8.46
N GLU A 76 10.61 29.13 -9.37
CA GLU A 76 10.30 28.78 -10.76
C GLU A 76 9.43 27.52 -10.91
N TYR A 77 9.44 26.63 -9.92
CA TYR A 77 8.62 25.40 -9.95
C TYR A 77 7.13 25.68 -9.90
N ALA A 78 6.72 26.82 -9.32
CA ALA A 78 5.33 27.25 -9.32
C ALA A 78 4.79 27.56 -10.72
N SER A 79 5.66 27.86 -11.69
CA SER A 79 5.32 28.14 -13.09
C SER A 79 5.65 26.97 -14.02
N SER A 80 6.01 25.81 -13.48
CA SER A 80 6.16 24.58 -14.27
C SER A 80 4.80 24.13 -14.82
N HIS A 81 4.79 23.54 -16.02
CA HIS A 81 3.57 23.27 -16.78
C HIS A 81 2.44 22.62 -15.94
N TRP A 82 2.74 21.51 -15.26
CA TRP A 82 1.75 20.78 -14.46
C TRP A 82 1.43 21.44 -13.13
N VAL A 83 2.44 21.88 -12.38
CA VAL A 83 2.24 22.57 -11.10
C VAL A 83 1.34 23.79 -11.30
N GLN A 84 1.65 24.60 -12.31
CA GLN A 84 0.84 25.76 -12.68
C GLN A 84 -0.58 25.36 -13.04
N TYR A 85 -0.74 24.40 -13.95
CA TYR A 85 -2.06 23.93 -14.37
C TYR A 85 -2.93 23.52 -13.17
N GLU A 86 -2.36 22.78 -12.22
CA GLU A 86 -3.08 22.26 -11.06
C GLU A 86 -3.56 23.38 -10.13
N TRP A 87 -2.66 24.27 -9.71
CA TRP A 87 -3.05 25.31 -8.74
C TRP A 87 -3.90 26.41 -9.39
N ASP A 88 -3.69 26.72 -10.67
CA ASP A 88 -4.58 27.62 -11.41
C ASP A 88 -5.98 26.99 -11.53
N SER A 89 -6.09 25.71 -11.88
CA SER A 89 -7.39 25.02 -12.03
C SER A 89 -8.14 24.96 -10.69
N PHE A 90 -7.48 24.51 -9.63
CA PHE A 90 -8.08 24.44 -8.29
C PHE A 90 -8.58 25.80 -7.78
N TYR A 91 -7.79 26.86 -8.01
CA TYR A 91 -8.14 28.21 -7.59
C TYR A 91 -9.26 28.82 -8.45
N ASN A 92 -9.30 28.52 -9.75
CA ASN A 92 -10.35 29.01 -10.65
C ASN A 92 -11.73 28.39 -10.34
N ASP A 93 -11.79 27.14 -9.87
CA ASP A 93 -13.04 26.53 -9.37
C ASP A 93 -13.63 27.31 -8.19
N TYR A 94 -12.77 27.85 -7.33
CA TYR A 94 -13.19 28.73 -6.25
C TYR A 94 -13.70 30.08 -6.77
N LEU A 95 -12.95 30.73 -7.66
CA LEU A 95 -13.35 32.03 -8.23
C LEU A 95 -14.66 31.97 -9.01
N SER A 96 -14.91 30.85 -9.70
CA SER A 96 -16.12 30.62 -10.49
C SER A 96 -17.33 30.23 -9.63
N GLY A 97 -17.14 30.00 -8.32
CA GLY A 97 -18.18 29.60 -7.39
C GLY A 97 -18.60 28.14 -7.50
N ILE A 98 -17.90 27.33 -8.30
CA ILE A 98 -18.05 25.86 -8.35
C ILE A 98 -17.68 25.28 -6.98
N ARG A 99 -16.58 25.77 -6.40
CA ARG A 99 -16.14 25.44 -5.04
C ARG A 99 -16.43 26.61 -4.10
N LYS A 100 -17.06 26.34 -2.95
CA LYS A 100 -17.48 27.38 -2.00
C LYS A 100 -16.32 27.93 -1.14
N GLU A 101 -15.26 27.15 -0.97
CA GLU A 101 -14.09 27.49 -0.15
C GLU A 101 -12.81 26.99 -0.86
N ALA A 102 -11.72 27.75 -0.75
CA ALA A 102 -10.40 27.37 -1.25
C ALA A 102 -9.44 27.17 -0.08
N ASN A 103 -9.20 25.92 0.29
CA ASN A 103 -8.13 25.58 1.22
C ASN A 103 -6.84 25.30 0.44
N LEU A 104 -6.29 26.35 -0.18
CA LEU A 104 -5.01 26.29 -0.91
C LEU A 104 -3.89 26.78 0.00
N PHE A 105 -2.83 25.98 0.13
CA PHE A 105 -1.66 26.29 0.93
C PHE A 105 -0.38 26.18 0.09
N THR A 106 0.66 26.91 0.50
CA THR A 106 2.03 26.72 -0.02
C THR A 106 2.91 26.14 1.07
N PHE A 107 3.79 25.21 0.68
CA PHE A 107 4.78 24.61 1.57
C PHE A 107 6.17 24.76 0.96
N THR A 108 6.92 25.73 1.48
CA THR A 108 8.14 26.21 0.83
C THR A 108 9.39 25.80 1.57
N ALA A 109 10.44 25.40 0.85
CA ALA A 109 11.78 25.22 1.39
C ALA A 109 12.73 26.27 0.81
N ASN A 110 13.06 27.30 1.59
CA ASN A 110 13.96 28.41 1.20
C ASN A 110 13.51 29.20 -0.05
N VAL A 111 12.20 29.36 -0.24
CA VAL A 111 11.62 30.15 -1.35
C VAL A 111 11.15 31.51 -0.85
N ASP A 112 11.42 32.56 -1.62
CA ASP A 112 10.85 33.89 -1.36
C ASP A 112 9.41 33.95 -1.87
N ILE A 113 8.45 33.90 -0.93
CA ILE A 113 7.02 33.93 -1.22
C ILE A 113 6.60 35.15 -2.05
N HIS A 114 7.31 36.28 -1.97
CA HIS A 114 6.96 37.49 -2.71
C HIS A 114 7.22 37.40 -4.21
N LYS A 115 8.01 36.40 -4.64
CA LYS A 115 8.30 36.16 -6.05
C LYS A 115 7.42 35.06 -6.67
N LEU A 116 6.61 34.40 -5.86
CA LEU A 116 5.62 33.44 -6.36
C LEU A 116 4.56 34.11 -7.26
N PRO A 117 3.86 33.33 -8.10
CA PRO A 117 2.70 33.79 -8.83
C PRO A 117 1.70 34.53 -7.92
N ARG A 118 1.01 35.54 -8.48
CA ARG A 118 0.15 36.44 -7.69
C ARG A 118 -0.90 35.70 -6.87
N THR A 119 -1.43 34.59 -7.39
CA THR A 119 -2.37 33.72 -6.69
C THR A 119 -1.74 33.12 -5.43
N LEU A 120 -0.60 32.44 -5.58
CA LEU A 120 0.10 31.78 -4.49
C LEU A 120 0.71 32.76 -3.46
N ARG A 121 0.98 34.01 -3.85
CA ARG A 121 1.40 35.06 -2.91
C ARG A 121 0.38 35.39 -1.82
N ASN A 122 -0.90 35.15 -2.09
CA ASN A 122 -2.00 35.53 -1.21
C ASN A 122 -2.55 34.34 -0.41
N VAL A 123 -2.00 33.13 -0.62
CA VAL A 123 -2.37 31.96 0.18
C VAL A 123 -1.47 31.81 1.39
N GLN A 124 -1.93 31.07 2.40
CA GLN A 124 -1.11 30.82 3.58
C GLN A 124 0.10 29.94 3.21
N ASN A 125 1.29 30.41 3.58
CA ASN A 125 2.54 29.70 3.40
C ASN A 125 3.04 29.07 4.69
N PHE A 126 3.61 27.87 4.59
CA PHE A 126 4.31 27.17 5.65
C PHE A 126 5.76 26.94 5.23
N ASP A 127 6.71 27.21 6.12
CA ASP A 127 8.12 26.99 5.85
C ASP A 127 8.49 25.56 6.24
N TYR A 128 9.11 24.82 5.34
CA TYR A 128 9.57 23.45 5.59
C TYR A 128 10.52 23.35 6.79
N ARG A 129 11.25 24.41 7.11
CA ARG A 129 12.15 24.46 8.28
C ARG A 129 11.40 24.35 9.62
N ASP A 130 10.11 24.69 9.64
CA ASP A 130 9.22 24.53 10.80
C ASP A 130 8.67 23.09 10.92
N GLY A 131 8.99 22.21 9.97
CA GLY A 131 8.48 20.85 9.85
C GLY A 131 7.05 20.79 9.31
N VAL A 132 6.59 19.56 9.05
CA VAL A 132 5.27 19.29 8.42
C VAL A 132 4.08 19.43 9.38
N SER A 133 4.29 19.38 10.70
CA SER A 133 3.19 19.32 11.67
C SER A 133 2.23 20.50 11.57
N ARG A 134 2.72 21.74 11.39
CA ARG A 134 1.86 22.93 11.35
C ARG A 134 0.91 22.94 10.16
N ILE A 135 1.37 22.51 9.00
CA ILE A 135 0.53 22.44 7.81
C ILE A 135 -0.48 21.29 7.93
N CYS A 136 -0.09 20.17 8.53
CA CYS A 136 -1.01 19.08 8.86
C CYS A 136 -2.12 19.52 9.83
N ASP A 137 -1.79 20.29 10.87
CA ASP A 137 -2.77 20.83 11.81
C ASP A 137 -3.75 21.78 11.10
N CYS A 138 -3.27 22.58 10.15
CA CYS A 138 -4.13 23.43 9.32
C CYS A 138 -5.05 22.62 8.41
N VAL A 139 -4.55 21.53 7.81
CA VAL A 139 -5.39 20.58 7.05
C VAL A 139 -6.46 19.98 7.96
N GLN A 140 -6.12 19.62 9.20
CA GLN A 140 -7.08 19.07 10.15
C GLN A 140 -8.18 20.05 10.55
N ASN A 141 -7.87 21.34 10.64
CA ASN A 141 -8.88 22.36 10.86
C ASN A 141 -9.77 22.59 9.63
N ALA A 142 -9.20 22.51 8.42
CA ALA A 142 -9.93 22.67 7.16
C ALA A 142 -10.84 21.46 6.86
N ILE A 143 -10.39 20.27 7.25
CA ILE A 143 -11.13 19.01 7.09
C ILE A 143 -11.13 18.31 8.45
N PRO A 144 -12.01 18.73 9.38
CA PRO A 144 -12.14 18.10 10.67
C PRO A 144 -12.53 16.64 10.48
N ARG A 145 -11.76 15.74 11.05
CA ARG A 145 -12.22 14.37 11.25
C ARG A 145 -13.41 14.46 12.21
N GLN A 146 -14.57 13.92 11.82
CA GLN A 146 -15.53 13.50 12.84
C GLN A 146 -14.78 12.49 13.71
N ASP A 147 -14.83 12.65 15.04
CA ASP A 147 -14.20 11.72 15.98
C ASP A 147 -14.70 10.29 15.72
N GLU A 148 -14.01 9.54 14.86
CA GLU A 148 -13.99 8.09 14.91
C GLU A 148 -13.04 7.73 16.06
N PHE A 149 -13.66 7.32 17.17
CA PHE A 149 -13.08 6.52 18.23
C PHE A 149 -11.66 6.95 18.69
N LYS A 150 -11.59 7.91 19.61
CA LYS A 150 -10.45 7.96 20.53
C LYS A 150 -10.36 6.61 21.24
N PRO A 151 -9.22 5.89 21.24
CA PRO A 151 -9.00 4.88 22.26
C PRO A 151 -8.99 5.62 23.59
N SER A 152 -10.11 5.49 24.30
CA SER A 152 -10.23 5.84 25.70
C SER A 152 -9.10 5.14 26.42
N VAL A 153 -8.30 5.91 27.16
CA VAL A 153 -7.63 5.39 28.35
C VAL A 153 -8.65 4.52 29.10
N ASN A 154 -8.34 3.23 29.25
CA ASN A 154 -9.27 2.18 29.66
C ASN A 154 -10.18 2.57 30.84
N PRO A 155 -11.43 2.10 30.80
CA PRO A 155 -11.81 1.00 31.69
C PRO A 155 -12.35 -0.22 30.92
N PRO A 156 -12.41 -1.40 31.56
CA PRO A 156 -11.96 -2.65 30.98
C PRO A 156 -13.05 -3.31 30.12
N ASP A 157 -12.73 -3.51 28.84
CA ASP A 157 -13.41 -4.51 28.01
C ASP A 157 -12.41 -5.37 27.21
N ASN A 158 -11.19 -5.50 27.71
CA ASN A 158 -10.31 -6.64 27.40
C ASN A 158 -10.42 -7.66 28.52
N ALA A 159 -11.54 -8.38 28.53
CA ALA A 159 -11.51 -9.75 28.98
C ALA A 159 -10.86 -10.58 27.85
N ASP A 160 -9.60 -10.98 28.06
CA ASP A 160 -8.99 -12.21 27.56
C ASP A 160 -9.35 -12.67 26.14
N LYS A 161 -8.96 -11.93 25.09
CA LYS A 161 -8.70 -12.62 23.82
C LYS A 161 -7.37 -13.35 23.92
N PRO A 162 -7.32 -14.68 23.76
CA PRO A 162 -6.09 -15.44 23.91
C PRO A 162 -5.06 -15.13 22.81
N ILE A 163 -5.51 -14.65 21.64
CA ILE A 163 -4.69 -14.46 20.46
C ILE A 163 -4.88 -13.03 19.92
N SER A 164 -3.79 -12.42 19.43
CA SER A 164 -3.79 -11.15 18.69
C SER A 164 -3.17 -11.32 17.30
N ILE A 165 -3.59 -10.49 16.34
CA ILE A 165 -3.01 -10.44 15.00
C ILE A 165 -2.14 -9.20 14.88
N ILE A 166 -0.91 -9.38 14.40
CA ILE A 166 0.03 -8.31 14.06
C ILE A 166 0.40 -8.38 12.58
N ALA A 167 0.66 -7.22 11.96
CA ALA A 167 1.04 -7.14 10.55
C ALA A 167 1.82 -5.85 10.27
N GLY A 168 2.50 -5.81 9.11
CA GLY A 168 3.17 -4.59 8.66
C GLY A 168 4.24 -4.13 9.66
N LYS A 169 4.23 -2.83 9.96
CA LYS A 169 5.15 -2.19 10.93
C LYS A 169 5.01 -2.68 12.38
N GLN A 170 3.98 -3.47 12.71
CA GLN A 170 3.83 -4.07 14.05
C GLN A 170 4.73 -5.29 14.25
N VAL A 171 5.18 -5.92 13.16
CA VAL A 171 6.07 -7.08 13.18
C VAL A 171 7.49 -6.62 13.51
N THR A 172 8.15 -7.32 14.44
CA THR A 172 9.55 -7.08 14.81
C THR A 172 10.48 -8.15 14.26
N LEU A 173 11.79 -7.90 14.27
CA LEU A 173 12.78 -8.92 13.88
C LEU A 173 12.75 -10.14 14.81
N GLU A 174 12.38 -9.95 16.08
CA GLU A 174 12.18 -11.06 17.02
C GLU A 174 10.98 -11.92 16.63
N ASP A 175 9.89 -11.30 16.16
CA ASP A 175 8.72 -12.04 15.66
C ASP A 175 9.07 -12.84 14.39
N ILE A 176 9.89 -12.27 13.49
CA ILE A 176 10.41 -12.96 12.29
C ILE A 176 11.27 -14.16 12.70
N ALA A 177 12.17 -14.01 13.67
CA ALA A 177 12.97 -15.12 14.18
C ALA A 177 12.11 -16.25 14.79
N GLN A 178 11.00 -15.90 15.45
CA GLN A 178 10.04 -16.89 15.93
C GLN A 178 9.27 -17.56 14.79
N ALA A 179 8.90 -16.81 13.74
CA ALA A 179 8.26 -17.37 12.55
C ALA A 179 9.17 -18.40 11.83
N VAL A 180 10.46 -18.09 11.67
CA VAL A 180 11.44 -19.04 11.12
C VAL A 180 11.56 -20.30 11.98
N CYS A 181 11.46 -20.18 13.32
CA CYS A 181 11.40 -21.36 14.19
C CYS A 181 10.15 -22.23 13.95
N LEU A 182 9.03 -21.65 13.52
CA LEU A 182 7.82 -22.40 13.19
C LEU A 182 7.97 -23.20 11.88
N ASP A 183 8.79 -22.74 10.95
CA ASP A 183 9.04 -23.45 9.67
C ASP A 183 9.62 -24.84 9.91
N ALA A 184 10.53 -24.97 10.87
CA ALA A 184 11.12 -26.25 11.26
C ALA A 184 10.09 -27.28 11.80
N LEU A 185 8.87 -26.83 12.14
CA LEU A 185 7.79 -27.73 12.58
C LEU A 185 6.94 -28.26 11.42
N VAL A 186 7.02 -27.64 10.24
CA VAL A 186 6.07 -27.88 9.14
C VAL A 186 6.75 -28.19 7.80
N TYR A 187 7.92 -27.60 7.54
CA TYR A 187 8.66 -27.73 6.28
C TYR A 187 9.96 -28.52 6.45
N GLU A 188 10.38 -29.17 5.37
CA GLU A 188 11.72 -29.78 5.26
C GLU A 188 12.81 -28.72 5.10
N ASP A 189 14.05 -29.03 5.50
CA ASP A 189 15.19 -28.09 5.54
C ASP A 189 15.45 -27.36 4.22
N ILE A 190 15.14 -27.98 3.08
CA ILE A 190 15.34 -27.37 1.74
C ILE A 190 14.44 -26.15 1.50
N TYR A 191 13.38 -25.99 2.29
CA TYR A 191 12.46 -24.86 2.22
C TYR A 191 12.70 -23.85 3.36
N HIS A 192 13.71 -24.07 4.21
CA HIS A 192 14.04 -23.12 5.27
C HIS A 192 14.84 -21.97 4.67
N VAL A 193 14.26 -20.77 4.77
CA VAL A 193 14.91 -19.52 4.46
C VAL A 193 15.66 -19.07 5.71
N ASP A 194 16.88 -18.58 5.56
CA ASP A 194 17.63 -18.08 6.71
C ASP A 194 17.02 -16.78 7.24
N THR A 195 17.18 -16.52 8.53
CA THR A 195 16.58 -15.34 9.18
C THR A 195 17.07 -14.05 8.54
N THR A 196 18.32 -13.98 8.08
CA THR A 196 18.90 -12.79 7.44
C THR A 196 18.14 -12.45 6.15
N GLN A 197 17.85 -13.46 5.32
CA GLN A 197 17.10 -13.29 4.08
C GLN A 197 15.65 -12.83 4.36
N CYS A 198 15.00 -13.36 5.39
CA CYS A 198 13.69 -12.87 5.84
C CYS A 198 13.73 -11.40 6.30
N GLU A 199 14.79 -10.99 7.01
CA GLU A 199 15.00 -9.61 7.44
C GLU A 199 15.25 -8.67 6.24
N GLU A 200 16.00 -9.11 5.24
CA GLU A 200 16.22 -8.36 3.99
C GLU A 200 14.92 -8.14 3.23
N TRP A 201 14.08 -9.16 3.08
CA TRP A 201 12.77 -9.03 2.45
C TRP A 201 11.85 -8.08 3.23
N PHE A 202 11.84 -8.19 4.57
CA PHE A 202 11.04 -7.33 5.44
C PHE A 202 11.51 -5.87 5.38
N ALA A 203 12.81 -5.62 5.25
CA ALA A 203 13.36 -4.29 5.09
C ALA A 203 12.91 -3.62 3.78
N VAL A 204 12.72 -4.40 2.70
CA VAL A 204 12.16 -3.91 1.43
C VAL A 204 10.66 -3.64 1.58
N ASN A 205 9.92 -4.55 2.19
CA ASN A 205 8.48 -4.41 2.36
C ASN A 205 8.02 -4.96 3.72
N PRO A 206 7.73 -4.07 4.70
CA PRO A 206 7.22 -4.48 6.01
C PRO A 206 5.85 -5.17 5.94
N ASP A 207 5.10 -4.95 4.85
CA ASP A 207 3.78 -5.51 4.60
C ASP A 207 3.83 -6.89 3.94
N ILE A 208 4.89 -7.69 4.13
CA ILE A 208 4.89 -9.08 3.67
C ILE A 208 4.39 -10.08 4.71
N TYR A 209 4.37 -9.71 6.00
CA TYR A 209 3.94 -10.60 7.08
C TYR A 209 2.58 -10.25 7.69
N VAL A 210 1.83 -11.30 8.06
CA VAL A 210 0.69 -11.26 9.00
C VAL A 210 0.91 -12.41 9.99
N MET A 211 0.92 -12.13 11.29
CA MET A 211 1.24 -13.11 12.33
C MET A 211 0.17 -13.17 13.42
N ALA A 212 -0.04 -14.35 13.99
CA ALA A 212 -0.87 -14.56 15.16
C ALA A 212 0.03 -14.78 16.39
N LYS A 213 -0.21 -14.01 17.43
CA LYS A 213 0.53 -14.02 18.69
C LYS A 213 -0.35 -14.52 19.82
N ASP A 214 0.11 -15.52 20.57
CA ASP A 214 -0.52 -15.92 21.82
C ASP A 214 -0.19 -14.89 22.90
N ASN A 215 -1.21 -14.18 23.38
CA ASN A 215 -1.06 -13.08 24.33
C ASN A 215 -0.59 -13.57 25.71
N LYS A 216 -0.76 -14.86 26.02
CA LYS A 216 -0.39 -15.43 27.32
C LYS A 216 1.08 -15.82 27.38
N SER A 217 1.60 -16.40 26.30
CA SER A 217 3.01 -16.81 26.20
C SER A 217 3.90 -15.77 25.52
N ASP A 218 3.30 -14.75 24.91
CA ASP A 218 3.96 -13.74 24.08
C ASP A 218 4.69 -14.31 22.86
N LYS A 219 4.23 -15.47 22.36
CA LYS A 219 4.86 -16.18 21.24
C LYS A 219 4.09 -16.06 19.94
N ILE A 220 4.81 -16.00 18.82
CA ILE A 220 4.23 -16.21 17.50
C ILE A 220 3.84 -17.69 17.37
N ILE A 221 2.56 -17.93 17.13
CA ILE A 221 1.98 -19.28 17.02
C ILE A 221 1.54 -19.61 15.59
N ALA A 222 1.43 -18.60 14.73
CA ALA A 222 1.17 -18.78 13.32
C ALA A 222 1.60 -17.54 12.54
N TYR A 223 1.91 -17.72 11.26
CA TYR A 223 2.23 -16.61 10.37
C TYR A 223 1.88 -16.92 8.92
N VAL A 224 1.77 -15.85 8.15
CA VAL A 224 1.64 -15.87 6.69
C VAL A 224 2.66 -14.89 6.10
N ASN A 225 3.38 -15.34 5.07
CA ASN A 225 4.18 -14.49 4.20
C ASN A 225 3.55 -14.39 2.80
N ILE A 226 3.21 -13.17 2.39
CA ILE A 226 2.74 -12.85 1.03
C ILE A 226 3.53 -11.65 0.54
N SER A 227 4.39 -11.87 -0.44
CA SER A 227 5.32 -10.86 -0.92
C SER A 227 4.94 -10.38 -2.31
N PRO A 228 4.79 -9.08 -2.57
CA PRO A 228 4.72 -8.58 -3.93
C PRO A 228 6.08 -8.76 -4.59
N VAL A 229 6.08 -9.31 -5.80
CA VAL A 229 7.30 -9.69 -6.51
C VAL A 229 7.31 -9.07 -7.90
N THR A 230 8.51 -8.90 -8.46
CA THR A 230 8.65 -8.49 -9.87
C THR A 230 7.95 -9.48 -10.80
N ASP A 231 7.47 -9.01 -11.96
CA ASP A 231 6.86 -9.90 -12.93
C ASP A 231 7.84 -10.94 -13.48
N GLU A 232 9.14 -10.63 -13.52
CA GLU A 232 10.19 -11.61 -13.83
C GLU A 232 10.23 -12.73 -12.78
N CYS A 233 10.26 -12.37 -11.49
CA CYS A 233 10.23 -13.33 -10.38
C CYS A 233 8.96 -14.18 -10.43
N TYR A 234 7.79 -13.55 -10.57
CA TYR A 234 6.51 -14.25 -10.70
C TYR A 234 6.51 -15.27 -11.85
N ASN A 235 7.01 -14.88 -13.03
CA ASN A 235 7.06 -15.77 -14.19
C ASN A 235 8.06 -16.91 -14.01
N ARG A 236 9.18 -16.67 -13.32
CA ARG A 236 10.16 -17.73 -12.98
C ARG A 236 9.55 -18.75 -11.99
N ILE A 237 8.81 -18.30 -10.98
CA ILE A 237 8.05 -19.19 -10.06
C ILE A 237 7.01 -19.98 -10.86
N LYS A 238 6.28 -19.30 -11.77
CA LYS A 238 5.28 -19.93 -12.65
C LYS A 238 5.83 -21.04 -13.54
N ARG A 239 7.10 -20.94 -13.96
CA ARG A 239 7.81 -21.99 -14.71
C ARG A 239 8.38 -23.10 -13.82
N GLY A 240 8.32 -22.94 -12.50
CA GLY A 240 8.95 -23.84 -11.53
C GLY A 240 10.47 -23.82 -11.63
N ASP A 241 11.08 -22.68 -11.97
CA ASP A 241 12.53 -22.55 -12.17
C ASP A 241 13.31 -22.55 -10.83
N PHE A 242 12.66 -22.18 -9.72
CA PHE A 242 13.26 -22.08 -8.40
C PHE A 242 12.18 -21.97 -7.30
N ILE A 243 12.59 -22.24 -6.06
CA ILE A 243 11.78 -22.14 -4.83
C ILE A 243 12.14 -20.87 -4.04
N ASP A 244 11.42 -20.61 -2.94
CA ASP A 244 11.50 -19.41 -2.09
C ASP A 244 12.93 -19.00 -1.71
N THR A 245 13.80 -19.97 -1.45
CA THR A 245 15.21 -19.74 -1.08
C THR A 245 16.01 -19.00 -2.14
N GLY A 246 15.58 -19.02 -3.40
CA GLY A 246 16.20 -18.27 -4.48
C GLY A 246 15.64 -16.86 -4.71
N ILE A 247 14.68 -16.39 -3.89
CA ILE A 247 14.14 -15.03 -3.97
C ILE A 247 15.10 -14.08 -3.26
N THR A 248 15.65 -13.10 -3.98
CA THR A 248 16.51 -12.06 -3.41
C THR A 248 15.72 -10.79 -3.11
N ALA A 249 16.24 -9.91 -2.27
CA ALA A 249 15.55 -8.69 -1.87
C ALA A 249 15.17 -7.77 -3.04
N ASP A 250 15.96 -7.73 -4.12
CA ASP A 250 15.66 -6.97 -5.35
C ASP A 250 14.48 -7.53 -6.16
N MET A 251 14.06 -8.77 -5.87
CA MET A 251 12.87 -9.37 -6.49
C MET A 251 11.58 -9.05 -5.72
N ILE A 252 11.70 -8.51 -4.49
CA ILE A 252 10.58 -8.05 -3.67
C ILE A 252 10.29 -6.58 -4.00
N LEU A 253 9.00 -6.24 -4.07
CA LEU A 253 8.55 -4.88 -4.31
C LEU A 253 8.00 -4.25 -3.03
N SER A 254 8.05 -2.92 -2.93
CA SER A 254 7.27 -2.17 -1.93
C SER A 254 5.92 -1.75 -2.52
N TYR A 255 4.93 -1.52 -1.66
CA TYR A 255 3.60 -1.02 -2.05
C TYR A 255 3.56 0.50 -2.24
N ASP A 256 4.69 1.11 -2.63
CA ASP A 256 4.84 2.57 -2.70
C ASP A 256 4.15 3.19 -3.94
N MET A 257 3.73 2.35 -4.90
CA MET A 257 3.14 2.80 -6.17
C MET A 257 1.67 2.34 -6.27
N PRO A 258 0.74 3.22 -6.69
CA PRO A 258 -0.64 2.83 -6.98
C PRO A 258 -0.69 2.03 -8.29
N PHE A 259 -0.44 0.73 -8.17
CA PHE A 259 -0.25 -0.19 -9.28
C PHE A 259 -0.82 -1.57 -8.94
N PRO A 260 -1.24 -2.38 -9.94
CA PRO A 260 -1.59 -3.77 -9.70
C PRO A 260 -0.34 -4.65 -9.52
N TYR A 261 -0.16 -5.24 -8.34
CA TYR A 261 0.97 -6.09 -8.00
C TYR A 261 0.69 -7.56 -8.27
N SER A 262 1.70 -8.26 -8.77
CA SER A 262 1.78 -9.72 -8.72
C SER A 262 2.34 -10.12 -7.35
N VAL A 263 1.66 -11.03 -6.63
CA VAL A 263 2.14 -11.49 -5.32
C VAL A 263 2.49 -12.96 -5.34
N TYR A 264 3.52 -13.30 -4.58
CA TYR A 264 3.86 -14.66 -4.22
C TYR A 264 3.36 -14.97 -2.81
N PHE A 265 2.51 -15.98 -2.69
CA PHE A 265 2.06 -16.49 -1.39
C PHE A 265 2.99 -17.62 -0.96
N SER A 266 4.06 -17.23 -0.27
CA SER A 266 5.20 -18.07 0.08
C SER A 266 4.85 -19.11 1.14
N SER A 267 4.29 -18.66 2.26
CA SER A 267 4.08 -19.56 3.39
C SER A 267 2.84 -19.23 4.21
N ILE A 268 2.26 -20.28 4.77
CA ILE A 268 1.27 -20.24 5.83
C ILE A 268 1.58 -21.35 6.82
N VAL A 269 1.95 -20.97 8.03
CA VAL A 269 2.37 -21.89 9.07
C VAL A 269 1.54 -21.63 10.31
N ILE A 270 0.97 -22.71 10.86
CA ILE A 270 0.24 -22.69 12.11
C ILE A 270 0.84 -23.78 12.97
N HIS A 271 1.29 -23.40 14.17
CA HIS A 271 1.84 -24.33 15.16
C HIS A 271 0.88 -25.51 15.37
N PRO A 272 1.37 -26.77 15.44
CA PRO A 272 0.51 -27.97 15.49
C PRO A 272 -0.62 -27.92 16.53
N ASP A 273 -0.33 -27.42 17.73
CA ASP A 273 -1.32 -27.29 18.82
C ASP A 273 -2.46 -26.31 18.52
N TYR A 274 -2.28 -25.42 17.55
CA TYR A 274 -3.25 -24.40 17.12
C TYR A 274 -3.89 -24.73 15.76
N GLN A 275 -3.54 -25.87 15.14
CA GLN A 275 -4.18 -26.30 13.90
C GLN A 275 -5.63 -26.71 14.13
N ASN A 276 -6.48 -26.51 13.13
CA ASN A 276 -7.93 -26.75 13.20
C ASN A 276 -8.67 -25.91 14.26
N THR A 277 -8.09 -24.76 14.63
CA THR A 277 -8.74 -23.73 15.44
C THR A 277 -9.15 -22.53 14.57
N GLU A 278 -9.67 -21.47 15.18
CA GLU A 278 -10.02 -20.21 14.52
C GLU A 278 -8.83 -19.43 13.97
N VAL A 279 -7.59 -19.73 14.39
CA VAL A 279 -6.35 -19.01 14.00
C VAL A 279 -6.21 -18.88 12.49
N PHE A 280 -6.51 -19.94 11.74
CA PHE A 280 -6.47 -19.90 10.27
C PHE A 280 -7.44 -18.85 9.71
N MET A 281 -8.67 -18.79 10.22
CA MET A 281 -9.68 -17.85 9.75
C MET A 281 -9.38 -16.42 10.21
N GLU A 282 -8.74 -16.24 11.37
CA GLU A 282 -8.26 -14.92 11.81
C GLU A 282 -7.17 -14.38 10.89
N LEU A 283 -6.14 -15.19 10.59
CA LEU A 283 -5.10 -14.85 9.62
C LEU A 283 -5.67 -14.57 8.24
N PHE A 284 -6.53 -15.44 7.73
CA PHE A 284 -7.17 -15.27 6.42
C PHE A 284 -7.97 -13.96 6.34
N ASN A 285 -8.78 -13.68 7.35
CA ASN A 285 -9.55 -12.45 7.39
C ASN A 285 -8.67 -11.20 7.52
N ALA A 286 -7.56 -11.27 8.26
CA ALA A 286 -6.60 -10.18 8.36
C ALA A 286 -5.88 -9.90 7.04
N ILE A 287 -5.53 -10.94 6.27
CA ILE A 287 -4.98 -10.79 4.91
C ILE A 287 -6.00 -10.13 3.99
N VAL A 288 -7.26 -10.56 4.06
CA VAL A 288 -8.33 -9.97 3.25
C VAL A 288 -8.53 -8.49 3.60
N ASP A 289 -8.56 -8.15 4.89
CA ASP A 289 -8.66 -6.75 5.33
C ASP A 289 -7.48 -5.93 4.83
N LYS A 290 -6.28 -6.50 4.86
CA LYS A 290 -5.08 -5.87 4.28
C LYS A 290 -5.22 -5.61 2.79
N PHE A 291 -5.73 -6.57 2.00
CA PHE A 291 -5.95 -6.35 0.57
C PHE A 291 -7.02 -5.30 0.29
N ILE A 292 -8.07 -5.23 1.11
CA ILE A 292 -9.06 -4.14 1.02
C ILE A 292 -8.37 -2.81 1.31
N ALA A 293 -7.62 -2.70 2.40
CA ALA A 293 -6.90 -1.49 2.79
C ALA A 293 -5.89 -1.05 1.73
N LEU A 294 -5.11 -1.96 1.16
CA LEU A 294 -4.22 -1.67 0.03
C LEU A 294 -5.02 -1.10 -1.16
N GLY A 295 -6.15 -1.72 -1.49
CA GLY A 295 -7.00 -1.27 -2.58
C GLY A 295 -7.65 0.10 -2.35
N GLU A 296 -7.82 0.55 -1.10
CA GLU A 296 -8.25 1.93 -0.78
C GLU A 296 -7.19 2.97 -1.19
N HIS A 297 -5.92 2.54 -1.31
CA HIS A 297 -4.77 3.32 -1.76
C HIS A 297 -4.37 3.03 -3.22
N GLU A 298 -5.28 2.47 -4.02
CA GLU A 298 -5.02 2.05 -5.42
C GLU A 298 -3.90 1.01 -5.59
N VAL A 299 -3.53 0.32 -4.51
CA VAL A 299 -2.65 -0.82 -4.56
C VAL A 299 -3.50 -2.08 -4.67
N PHE A 300 -3.54 -2.67 -5.85
CA PHE A 300 -4.35 -3.85 -6.11
C PHE A 300 -3.49 -5.08 -6.21
N ILE A 301 -3.97 -6.21 -5.71
CA ILE A 301 -3.34 -7.49 -6.02
C ILE A 301 -3.94 -7.98 -7.34
N ARG A 302 -3.13 -8.06 -8.40
CA ARG A 302 -3.54 -8.47 -9.74
C ARG A 302 -3.77 -9.97 -9.81
N ARG A 303 -2.75 -10.71 -9.37
CA ARG A 303 -2.66 -12.17 -9.44
C ARG A 303 -1.79 -12.67 -8.31
N MET A 304 -2.06 -13.88 -7.87
CA MET A 304 -1.35 -14.54 -6.79
C MET A 304 -0.91 -15.92 -7.26
N ILE A 305 0.35 -16.24 -7.00
CA ILE A 305 0.93 -17.57 -7.21
C ILE A 305 1.37 -18.16 -5.88
N ALA A 306 1.26 -19.48 -5.72
CA ALA A 306 1.72 -20.21 -4.54
C ALA A 306 2.39 -21.51 -4.96
N ASP A 307 3.48 -21.86 -4.28
CA ASP A 307 4.13 -23.15 -4.43
C ASP A 307 3.78 -24.07 -3.24
N ALA A 308 2.78 -24.93 -3.44
CA ALA A 308 2.28 -25.77 -2.35
C ALA A 308 3.13 -27.04 -2.21
N VAL A 309 3.96 -27.07 -1.16
CA VAL A 309 4.81 -28.21 -0.80
C VAL A 309 4.16 -29.17 0.22
N THR A 310 3.05 -28.75 0.85
CA THR A 310 2.31 -29.58 1.82
C THR A 310 0.89 -29.88 1.34
N LYS A 311 0.33 -31.03 1.77
CA LYS A 311 -1.07 -31.41 1.48
C LYS A 311 -2.09 -30.36 1.96
N ASN A 312 -1.79 -29.70 3.09
CA ASN A 312 -2.64 -28.65 3.64
C ASN A 312 -2.55 -27.37 2.79
N GLY A 313 -1.35 -26.99 2.32
CA GLY A 313 -1.16 -25.90 1.37
C GLY A 313 -1.91 -26.14 0.06
N GLU A 314 -1.83 -27.35 -0.50
CA GLU A 314 -2.60 -27.68 -1.71
C GLU A 314 -4.11 -27.61 -1.48
N LYS A 315 -4.57 -28.09 -0.31
CA LYS A 315 -5.99 -28.03 0.08
C LYS A 315 -6.44 -26.58 0.20
N PHE A 316 -5.63 -25.70 0.79
CA PHE A 316 -5.88 -24.27 0.83
C PHE A 316 -6.01 -23.69 -0.57
N CYS A 317 -5.03 -23.92 -1.45
CA CYS A 317 -5.04 -23.37 -2.81
C CYS A 317 -6.33 -23.77 -3.56
N ARG A 318 -6.72 -25.04 -3.48
CA ARG A 318 -7.98 -25.55 -4.06
C ARG A 318 -9.23 -24.94 -3.41
N LEU A 319 -9.21 -24.74 -2.09
CA LEU A 319 -10.32 -24.15 -1.35
C LEU A 319 -10.52 -22.68 -1.75
N PHE A 320 -9.43 -21.92 -1.83
CA PHE A 320 -9.42 -20.52 -2.27
C PHE A 320 -9.74 -20.35 -3.76
N GLY A 321 -9.77 -21.44 -4.53
CA GLY A 321 -10.14 -21.42 -5.96
C GLY A 321 -8.97 -21.17 -6.89
N MET A 322 -7.73 -21.40 -6.43
CA MET A 322 -6.56 -21.34 -7.29
C MET A 322 -6.53 -22.53 -8.26
N THR A 323 -6.07 -22.27 -9.48
CA THR A 323 -5.89 -23.25 -10.55
C THR A 323 -4.52 -23.86 -10.45
N LYS A 324 -4.44 -25.20 -10.49
CA LYS A 324 -3.15 -25.92 -10.51
C LYS A 324 -2.48 -25.73 -11.87
N LEU A 325 -1.17 -25.48 -11.88
CA LEU A 325 -0.37 -25.35 -13.09
C LEU A 325 0.26 -26.69 -13.51
N ASP A 326 0.57 -26.81 -14.82
CA ASP A 326 1.14 -28.00 -15.42
C ASP A 326 2.65 -28.12 -15.13
N GLY A 327 2.97 -28.52 -13.90
CA GLY A 327 4.30 -28.95 -13.46
C GLY A 327 5.19 -27.85 -12.87
N SER A 328 6.06 -28.26 -11.95
CA SER A 328 7.25 -27.53 -11.52
C SER A 328 8.48 -28.40 -11.79
N ASN A 329 9.67 -27.79 -11.87
CA ASN A 329 10.92 -28.57 -11.97
C ASN A 329 11.36 -29.14 -10.61
N HIS A 330 10.52 -29.03 -9.59
CA HIS A 330 10.68 -29.55 -8.23
C HIS A 330 9.44 -30.38 -7.83
N GLU A 331 9.49 -31.16 -6.74
CA GLU A 331 8.41 -32.10 -6.37
C GLU A 331 7.18 -31.42 -5.70
N SER A 332 6.84 -30.20 -6.10
CA SER A 332 5.76 -29.40 -5.50
C SER A 332 4.56 -29.22 -6.44
N SER A 333 3.51 -28.58 -5.94
CA SER A 333 2.32 -28.24 -6.73
C SER A 333 2.16 -26.71 -6.84
N LEU A 334 2.43 -26.15 -8.02
CA LEU A 334 2.20 -24.74 -8.31
C LEU A 334 0.70 -24.44 -8.53
N TYR A 335 0.25 -23.32 -7.98
CA TYR A 335 -1.13 -22.82 -8.09
C TYR A 335 -1.14 -21.33 -8.40
N GLU A 336 -2.06 -20.88 -9.25
CA GLU A 336 -2.28 -19.45 -9.49
C GLU A 336 -3.76 -19.06 -9.40
N VAL A 337 -4.02 -17.79 -9.11
CA VAL A 337 -5.35 -17.21 -9.18
C VAL A 337 -5.31 -15.75 -9.62
N THR A 338 -6.26 -15.39 -10.48
CA THR A 338 -6.54 -14.00 -10.80
C THR A 338 -7.31 -13.36 -9.65
N MET A 339 -6.72 -12.32 -9.07
CA MET A 339 -7.34 -11.58 -7.97
C MET A 339 -8.22 -10.45 -8.52
N ILE A 340 -7.84 -9.82 -9.64
CA ILE A 340 -8.66 -8.84 -10.36
C ILE A 340 -8.54 -9.06 -11.89
N PRO A 341 -9.64 -9.29 -12.63
CA PRO A 341 -10.99 -9.53 -12.12
C PRO A 341 -11.02 -10.75 -11.19
N PRO A 342 -11.86 -10.75 -10.13
CA PRO A 342 -11.74 -11.76 -9.09
C PRO A 342 -12.25 -13.13 -9.53
N GLU A 343 -11.36 -14.12 -9.49
CA GLU A 343 -11.66 -15.53 -9.80
C GLU A 343 -11.55 -16.44 -8.56
N PHE A 344 -11.08 -15.91 -7.44
CA PHE A 344 -11.01 -16.63 -6.17
C PHE A 344 -12.40 -16.95 -5.58
N ARG A 345 -12.46 -17.97 -4.74
CA ARG A 345 -13.67 -18.40 -4.04
C ARG A 345 -13.88 -17.61 -2.76
N VAL A 346 -15.14 -17.26 -2.50
CA VAL A 346 -15.56 -16.57 -1.28
C VAL A 346 -15.65 -17.58 -0.12
N LEU A 347 -14.79 -17.43 0.88
CA LEU A 347 -14.69 -18.30 2.06
C LEU A 347 -15.24 -17.66 3.35
N SER A 348 -15.35 -16.33 3.39
CA SER A 348 -15.88 -15.56 4.53
C SER A 348 -16.69 -14.34 4.07
N LYS A 349 -17.36 -13.66 5.01
CA LYS A 349 -18.01 -12.38 4.75
C LYS A 349 -17.00 -11.33 4.24
N LYS A 350 -15.78 -11.32 4.79
CA LYS A 350 -14.71 -10.39 4.38
C LYS A 350 -14.21 -10.72 2.97
N SER A 351 -13.97 -12.00 2.65
CA SER A 351 -13.56 -12.34 1.27
C SER A 351 -14.65 -12.03 0.25
N ARG A 352 -15.94 -12.02 0.66
CA ARG A 352 -17.02 -11.53 -0.20
C ARG A 352 -16.89 -10.03 -0.45
N GLN A 353 -16.63 -9.25 0.61
CA GLN A 353 -16.41 -7.81 0.48
C GLN A 353 -15.25 -7.50 -0.47
N LEU A 354 -14.13 -8.21 -0.33
CA LEU A 354 -12.99 -8.08 -1.25
C LEU A 354 -13.37 -8.48 -2.68
N TYR A 355 -14.09 -9.59 -2.85
CA TYR A 355 -14.54 -10.05 -4.17
C TYR A 355 -15.40 -9.00 -4.86
N ASP A 356 -16.42 -8.50 -4.17
CA ASP A 356 -17.33 -7.48 -4.71
C ASP A 356 -16.59 -6.17 -4.97
N TYR A 357 -15.64 -5.81 -4.09
CA TYR A 357 -14.78 -4.64 -4.24
C TYR A 357 -13.92 -4.72 -5.50
N TYR A 358 -13.16 -5.79 -5.67
CA TYR A 358 -12.30 -6.00 -6.83
C TYR A 358 -13.10 -6.16 -8.12
N ARG A 359 -14.25 -6.82 -8.08
CA ARG A 359 -15.16 -6.92 -9.24
C ARG A 359 -15.58 -5.55 -9.71
N ARG A 360 -16.09 -4.73 -8.78
CA ARG A 360 -16.52 -3.36 -9.09
C ARG A 360 -15.37 -2.50 -9.61
N LYS A 361 -14.18 -2.62 -9.03
CA LYS A 361 -12.99 -1.88 -9.48
C LYS A 361 -12.56 -2.27 -10.90
N TYR A 362 -12.59 -3.56 -11.22
CA TYR A 362 -12.35 -4.02 -12.58
C TYR A 362 -13.41 -3.50 -13.56
N ASP A 363 -14.68 -3.56 -13.20
CA ASP A 363 -15.77 -3.09 -14.06
C ASP A 363 -15.72 -1.56 -14.29
N GLU A 364 -15.25 -0.79 -13.29
CA GLU A 364 -15.05 0.67 -13.38
C GLU A 364 -13.88 1.03 -14.33
N ALA A 365 -12.78 0.27 -14.30
CA ALA A 365 -11.56 0.59 -15.04
C ALA A 365 -10.77 -0.67 -15.46
N PRO A 366 -11.26 -1.46 -16.43
CA PRO A 366 -10.63 -2.73 -16.81
C PRO A 366 -9.22 -2.53 -17.37
N TYR A 367 -9.00 -1.40 -18.08
CA TYR A 367 -7.73 -1.03 -18.68
C TYR A 367 -6.58 -0.82 -17.68
N LEU A 368 -6.86 -0.73 -16.37
CA LEU A 368 -5.82 -0.68 -15.33
C LEU A 368 -5.24 -2.06 -15.03
N PHE A 369 -5.98 -3.12 -15.35
CA PHE A 369 -5.64 -4.50 -15.02
C PHE A 369 -5.35 -5.35 -16.26
N ASP A 370 -5.65 -4.83 -17.44
CA ASP A 370 -5.33 -5.41 -18.74
C ASP A 370 -3.85 -5.20 -19.10
N GLU A 371 -3.02 -6.21 -18.86
CA GLU A 371 -1.69 -6.41 -19.47
C GLU A 371 -1.47 -7.87 -19.89
#